data_AF-A0A956MXS6-F1
#
_entry.id   AF-A0A956MXS6-F1
#
_cell.length_a   1.000
_cell.length_b   1.000
_cell.length_c   1.000
_cell.angle_alpha   90.00
_cell.angle_beta   90.00
_cell.angle_gamma   90.00
#
_symmetry.space_group_name_H-M   'P 1'
#
loop_
_entity.id
_entity.type
_entity.pdbx_description
1 polymer ?
#
loop_
_entity_poly.entity_id
_entity_poly.type
_entity_poly.pdbx_seq_one_letter_code
_entity_poly.pdbx_strand_id
1 'polypeptide(L)'
;MEKDILNKPGKKSSTKSKKSKILTDNDIMKYEIASELGLIDKVTELGWAGLTAKEAGKIGGMLTSRKKQKKKAEEAKKDDGTV
;
A
#
# COMPACT_ATOMS: atom_id res chain seq x y z
N MET A 1 -4.45 -5.11 32.55
CA MET A 1 -3.84 -5.77 31.38
C MET A 1 -3.29 -4.68 30.49
N GLU A 2 -2.16 -4.12 30.91
CA GLU A 2 -1.40 -3.12 30.18
C GLU A 2 -1.00 -3.62 28.79
N LYS A 3 -1.10 -2.76 27.79
CA LYS A 3 -0.47 -2.96 26.47
C LYS A 3 0.22 -1.67 26.04
N ASP A 4 1.18 -1.22 26.84
CA ASP A 4 2.17 -0.23 26.46
C ASP A 4 3.45 -0.91 26.00
N ILE A 5 3.58 -1.21 24.70
CA ILE A 5 4.90 -1.34 24.06
C ILE A 5 4.82 -0.88 22.61
N LEU A 6 4.93 0.44 22.37
CA LEU A 6 5.56 0.91 21.14
C LEU A 6 6.19 2.30 21.31
N ASN A 7 7.29 2.37 22.07
CA ASN A 7 8.28 3.42 21.88
C ASN A 7 9.54 2.82 21.24
N LYS A 8 9.90 3.29 20.04
CA LYS A 8 11.27 3.25 19.55
C LYS A 8 11.54 4.53 18.75
N PRO A 9 12.33 5.49 19.27
CA PRO A 9 12.73 6.67 18.53
C PRO A 9 13.85 6.29 17.55
N GLY A 10 13.63 6.52 16.26
CA GLY A 10 14.56 6.20 15.18
C GLY A 10 14.71 7.36 14.22
N LYS A 11 15.46 8.39 14.63
CA LYS A 11 15.91 9.49 13.77
C LYS A 11 16.84 8.95 12.68
N LYS A 12 16.51 9.14 11.40
CA LYS A 12 17.51 9.35 10.32
C LYS A 12 16.84 9.89 9.05
N SER A 13 17.04 11.18 8.86
CA SER A 13 17.05 11.88 7.59
C SER A 13 17.81 11.09 6.50
N SER A 14 17.21 10.90 5.32
CA SER A 14 17.98 10.84 4.08
C SER A 14 17.15 11.29 2.89
N THR A 15 17.54 12.47 2.43
CA THR A 15 17.26 13.15 1.17
C THR A 15 17.36 12.22 -0.05
N LYS A 16 16.66 12.61 -1.13
CA LYS A 16 16.96 12.32 -2.55
C LYS A 16 16.35 10.99 -3.04
N SER A 17 15.42 10.98 -3.99
CA SER A 17 15.63 11.50 -5.34
C SER A 17 14.30 11.54 -6.11
N LYS A 18 13.98 12.70 -6.71
CA LYS A 18 13.00 12.81 -7.81
C LYS A 18 13.44 11.87 -8.94
N LYS A 19 12.87 10.68 -8.99
CA LYS A 19 12.87 9.85 -10.20
C LYS A 19 11.41 9.75 -10.60
N SER A 20 11.07 10.38 -11.72
CA SER A 20 9.76 10.34 -12.36
C SER A 20 9.41 8.89 -12.68
N LYS A 21 9.00 8.14 -11.66
CA LYS A 21 8.42 6.82 -11.81
C LYS A 21 6.98 7.09 -12.20
N ILE A 22 6.64 6.64 -13.40
CA ILE A 22 5.26 6.55 -13.87
C ILE A 22 4.48 5.87 -12.73
N LEU A 23 3.63 6.64 -12.03
CA LEU A 23 2.80 6.08 -10.96
C LEU A 23 1.92 5.03 -11.63
N THR A 24 2.25 3.77 -11.40
CA THR A 24 1.44 2.67 -11.91
C THR A 24 0.16 2.62 -11.07
N ASP A 25 -0.94 2.12 -11.62
CA ASP A 25 -2.20 1.91 -10.87
C ASP A 25 -1.99 1.16 -9.54
N ASN A 26 -0.95 0.30 -9.52
CA ASN A 26 -0.49 -0.40 -8.34
C ASN A 26 -0.01 0.51 -7.21
N ASP A 27 0.76 1.54 -7.53
CA ASP A 27 1.26 2.46 -6.52
C ASP A 27 0.13 3.34 -6.01
N ILE A 28 -0.77 3.80 -6.88
CA ILE A 28 -1.98 4.52 -6.49
C ILE A 28 -2.81 3.68 -5.50
N MET A 29 -3.10 2.42 -5.83
CA MET A 29 -3.86 1.53 -4.94
C MET A 29 -3.18 1.32 -3.58
N LYS A 30 -1.85 1.23 -3.54
CA LYS A 30 -1.13 1.12 -2.26
C LYS A 30 -1.34 2.38 -1.41
N TYR A 31 -1.25 3.57 -2.01
CA TYR A 31 -1.50 4.83 -1.31
C TYR A 31 -2.96 4.97 -0.86
N GLU A 32 -3.94 4.55 -1.66
CA GLU A 32 -5.35 4.52 -1.27
C GLU A 32 -5.57 3.61 -0.06
N ILE A 33 -5.02 2.40 -0.08
CA ILE A 33 -5.14 1.46 1.04
C ILE A 33 -4.43 2.01 2.30
N ALA A 34 -3.28 2.67 2.13
CA ALA A 34 -2.59 3.32 3.23
C ALA A 34 -3.46 4.45 3.83
N SER A 35 -4.16 5.22 2.99
CA SER A 35 -5.13 6.24 3.41
C SER A 35 -6.30 5.64 4.18
N GLU A 36 -6.92 4.57 3.66
CA GLU A 36 -8.00 3.85 4.35
C GLU A 36 -7.58 3.28 5.71
N LEU A 37 -6.30 2.93 5.87
CA LEU A 37 -5.74 2.44 7.13
C LEU A 37 -5.26 3.56 8.07
N GLY A 38 -5.31 4.83 7.66
CA GLY A 38 -4.76 5.95 8.43
C GLY A 38 -3.24 5.94 8.54
N LEU A 39 -2.56 5.29 7.60
CA LEU A 39 -1.09 5.17 7.53
C LEU A 39 -0.46 6.14 6.52
N ILE A 40 -1.28 6.96 5.84
CA ILE A 40 -0.83 7.85 4.77
C ILE A 40 0.17 8.90 5.26
N ASP A 41 -0.05 9.49 6.43
CA ASP A 41 0.89 10.44 7.04
C ASP A 41 2.25 9.78 7.28
N LYS A 42 2.23 8.57 7.86
CA LYS A 42 3.43 7.78 8.14
C LYS A 42 4.20 7.40 6.86
N VAL A 43 3.49 7.01 5.80
CA VAL A 43 4.11 6.72 4.50
C VAL A 43 4.65 7.99 3.84
N THR A 44 4.00 9.12 4.03
CA THR A 44 4.43 10.41 3.45
C THR A 44 5.66 10.95 4.18
N GLU A 45 5.70 10.84 5.51
CA GLU A 45 6.79 11.35 6.35
C GLU A 45 7.99 10.38 6.42
N LEU A 46 7.74 9.09 6.64
CA LEU A 46 8.78 8.07 6.87
C LEU A 46 9.00 7.15 5.66
N GLY A 47 8.14 7.21 4.65
CA GLY A 47 8.16 6.27 3.53
C GLY A 47 7.60 4.89 3.90
N TRP A 48 7.57 4.02 2.90
CA TRP A 48 7.17 2.61 3.07
C TRP A 48 8.05 1.84 4.08
N ALA A 49 9.31 2.26 4.25
CA ALA A 49 10.24 1.68 5.22
C ALA A 49 9.91 2.05 6.68
N GLY A 50 9.11 3.11 6.90
CA GLY A 50 8.67 3.53 8.22
C GLY A 50 7.46 2.76 8.77
N LEU A 51 6.89 1.85 7.97
CA LEU A 51 5.80 0.99 8.39
C LEU A 51 6.32 -0.23 9.16
N THR A 52 5.56 -0.68 10.15
CA THR A 52 5.79 -1.96 10.80
C THR A 52 5.42 -3.11 9.86
N ALA A 53 5.99 -4.30 10.09
CA ALA A 53 5.66 -5.51 9.30
C ALA A 53 4.15 -5.81 9.27
N LYS A 54 3.43 -5.50 10.37
CA LYS A 54 1.98 -5.68 10.47
C LYS A 54 1.21 -4.69 9.58
N GLU A 55 1.63 -3.42 9.59
CA GLU A 55 1.04 -2.35 8.76
C GLU A 55 1.31 -2.60 7.26
N ALA A 56 2.57 -2.83 6.89
CA ALA A 56 2.97 -3.11 5.51
C ALA A 56 2.33 -4.42 4.99
N GLY A 57 2.27 -5.46 5.83
CA GLY A 57 1.61 -6.72 5.50
C GLY A 57 0.11 -6.57 5.27
N LYS A 58 -0.57 -5.71 6.04
CA LYS A 58 -2.00 -5.42 5.84
C LYS A 58 -2.26 -4.72 4.51
N ILE A 59 -1.42 -3.74 4.15
CA ILE A 59 -1.50 -3.05 2.85
C ILE A 59 -1.25 -4.03 1.69
N GLY A 60 -0.18 -4.83 1.77
CA GLY A 60 0.15 -5.83 0.74
C GLY A 60 -0.93 -6.91 0.59
N GLY A 61 -1.52 -7.35 1.70
CA GLY A 61 -2.63 -8.31 1.73
C GLY A 61 -3.89 -7.76 1.05
N MET A 62 -4.27 -6.51 1.33
CA MET A 62 -5.40 -5.86 0.66
C MET A 62 -5.14 -5.62 -0.82
N LEU A 63 -3.93 -5.20 -1.20
CA LEU A 63 -3.56 -5.03 -2.60
C LEU A 63 -3.68 -6.35 -3.38
N THR A 64 -3.18 -7.43 -2.79
CA THR A 64 -3.24 -8.77 -3.38
C THR A 64 -4.68 -9.27 -3.48
N SER A 65 -5.48 -9.01 -2.44
CA SER A 65 -6.91 -9.37 -2.43
C SER A 65 -7.69 -8.62 -3.51
N ARG A 66 -7.49 -7.30 -3.65
CA ARG A 66 -8.09 -6.47 -4.71
C ARG A 66 -7.67 -6.94 -6.09
N LYS A 67 -6.38 -7.26 -6.30
CA LYS A 67 -5.90 -7.84 -7.57
C LYS A 67 -6.53 -9.18 -7.88
N LYS A 68 -6.63 -10.07 -6.91
CA LYS A 68 -7.21 -11.41 -7.10
C LYS A 68 -8.69 -11.33 -7.47
N GLN A 69 -9.43 -10.42 -6.81
CA GLN A 69 -10.83 -10.14 -7.15
C GLN A 69 -10.97 -9.52 -8.54
N LYS A 70 -10.14 -8.53 -8.88
CA LYS A 70 -10.12 -7.94 -10.23
C LYS A 70 -9.79 -8.97 -11.30
N LYS A 71 -8.82 -9.85 -11.09
CA LYS A 71 -8.49 -10.92 -12.04
C LYS A 71 -9.65 -11.90 -12.24
N LYS A 72 -10.33 -12.26 -11.14
CA LYS A 72 -11.53 -13.12 -11.18
C LYS A 72 -12.75 -12.42 -11.83
N ALA A 73 -12.83 -11.09 -11.75
CA ALA A 73 -13.86 -10.28 -12.40
C ALA A 73 -13.53 -9.91 -13.86
N GLU A 74 -12.25 -9.80 -14.21
CA GLU A 74 -11.76 -9.51 -15.57
C GLU A 74 -11.90 -10.74 -16.47
N GLU A 75 -11.72 -11.95 -15.93
CA GLU A 75 -12.02 -13.21 -16.63
C GLU A 75 -13.52 -13.35 -16.96
N ALA A 76 -14.41 -12.69 -16.20
CA ALA A 76 -15.85 -12.66 -16.46
C ALA A 76 -16.29 -11.55 -17.45
N LYS A 77 -15.39 -10.68 -17.91
CA LYS A 77 -15.68 -9.60 -18.88
C LYS A 77 -15.12 -9.81 -20.28
N LYS A 78 -14.55 -10.99 -20.59
CA LYS A 78 -14.03 -11.34 -21.93
C LYS A 78 -14.92 -12.33 -22.71
N ASP A 79 -16.21 -12.44 -22.37
CA ASP A 79 -17.15 -13.36 -23.05
C ASP A 79 -18.43 -12.68 -23.55
N ASP A 80 -18.43 -11.36 -23.79
CA ASP A 80 -19.58 -10.69 -24.40
C ASP A 80 -19.11 -9.71 -25.48
N GLY A 81 -19.14 -10.16 -26.73
CA GLY A 81 -19.03 -9.29 -27.92
C GLY A 81 -17.98 -9.66 -28.97
N THR A 82 -18.03 -10.86 -29.54
CA THR A 82 -17.69 -11.05 -30.97
C THR A 82 -18.83 -11.83 -31.61
N VAL A 83 -19.80 -11.08 -32.13
CA VAL A 83 -20.67 -11.50 -33.23
C VAL A 83 -20.28 -10.65 -34.43
#